data_AF-A0A5S3YEG4-F1
#
_entry.id   AF-A0A5S3YEG4-F1
#
_cell.length_a   1.000
_cell.length_b   1.000
_cell.length_c   1.000
_cell.angle_alpha   90.00
_cell.angle_beta   90.00
_cell.angle_gamma   90.00
#
_symmetry.space_group_name_H-M   'P 1'
#
loop_
_entity.id
_entity.type
_entity.pdbx_description
1 polymer ?
#
loop_
_entity_poly.entity_id
_entity_poly.type
_entity_poly.pdbx_seq_one_letter_code
_entity_poly.pdbx_strand_id
1 'polypeptide(L)'
;PSTARFVSKQRVSKKKLFQPVTNIRLVTDYLEYLKKKNQGNEILATASYNAGYHRIKKWLPDEAIPAELWIELIPYKETRDYVKNVFAYR
;
A
#
# COMPACT_ATOMS: atom_id res chain seq x y z
N PRO A 1 9.75 0.59 -9.97
CA PRO A 1 9.96 -0.10 -11.27
C PRO A 1 9.12 -1.37 -11.45
N SER A 2 8.98 -2.21 -10.42
CA SER A 2 8.08 -3.39 -10.40
C SER A 2 6.60 -2.99 -10.20
N THR A 3 6.31 -2.15 -9.20
CA THR A 3 4.94 -1.69 -8.88
C THR A 3 4.31 -0.91 -10.03
N ALA A 4 5.02 0.06 -10.61
CA ALA A 4 4.53 0.82 -11.77
C ALA A 4 4.27 -0.06 -13.00
N ARG A 5 4.98 -1.18 -13.14
CA ARG A 5 4.79 -2.15 -14.23
C ARG A 5 3.58 -3.05 -13.99
N PHE A 6 3.32 -3.40 -12.73
CA PHE A 6 2.12 -4.12 -12.32
C PHE A 6 0.84 -3.28 -12.53
N VAL A 7 0.90 -1.98 -12.22
CA VAL A 7 -0.25 -1.06 -12.29
C VAL A 7 -0.57 -0.65 -13.72
N SER A 8 0.42 -0.22 -14.49
CA SER A 8 0.19 0.31 -15.84
C SER A 8 -0.11 -0.75 -16.89
N LYS A 9 0.07 -2.05 -16.57
CA LYS A 9 0.06 -3.18 -17.51
C LYS A 9 0.96 -2.97 -18.74
N GLN A 10 1.84 -1.96 -18.72
CA GLN A 10 2.74 -1.56 -19.80
C GLN A 10 4.11 -1.22 -19.22
N ARG A 11 5.13 -1.17 -20.07
CA ARG A 11 6.50 -0.83 -19.63
C ARG A 11 6.60 0.69 -19.45
N VAL A 12 6.26 1.20 -18.26
CA VAL A 12 6.51 2.62 -17.93
C VAL A 12 8.02 2.85 -17.86
N SER A 13 8.53 3.75 -18.71
CA SER A 13 9.95 4.11 -18.67
C SER A 13 10.27 4.83 -17.36
N LYS A 14 11.45 4.59 -16.77
CA LYS A 14 11.87 5.23 -15.51
C LYS A 14 11.75 6.76 -15.56
N LYS A 15 12.01 7.37 -16.73
CA LYS A 15 11.87 8.82 -16.95
C LYS A 15 10.44 9.34 -16.73
N LYS A 16 9.42 8.56 -17.08
CA LYS A 16 8.01 8.94 -16.89
C LYS A 16 7.57 8.92 -15.42
N LEU A 17 8.27 8.19 -14.53
CA LEU A 17 7.99 8.20 -13.09
C LEU A 17 8.38 9.50 -12.40
N PHE A 18 9.28 10.27 -13.00
CA PHE A 18 9.69 11.59 -12.50
C PHE A 18 8.80 12.73 -13.02
N GLN A 19 7.85 12.45 -13.92
CA GLN A 19 6.85 13.44 -14.33
C GLN A 19 5.73 13.48 -13.28
N PRO A 20 5.48 14.62 -12.61
CA PRO A 20 4.55 14.70 -11.49
C PRO A 20 3.15 14.18 -11.84
N VAL A 21 2.60 14.60 -12.97
CA VAL A 21 1.25 14.19 -13.43
C VAL A 21 1.16 12.68 -13.64
N THR A 22 2.18 12.09 -14.28
CA THR A 22 2.22 10.64 -14.51
C THR A 22 2.40 9.87 -13.20
N ASN A 23 3.23 10.39 -12.28
CA ASN A 23 3.46 9.78 -10.98
C ASN A 23 2.17 9.75 -10.15
N ILE A 24 1.49 10.90 -10.03
CA ILE A 24 0.22 11.02 -9.29
C ILE A 24 -0.80 10.03 -9.83
N ARG A 25 -1.02 10.00 -11.16
CA ARG A 25 -1.98 9.06 -11.75
C ARG A 25 -1.65 7.61 -11.41
N LEU A 26 -0.40 7.20 -11.59
CA LEU A 26 0.02 5.82 -11.32
C LEU A 26 -0.13 5.45 -9.83
N VAL A 27 0.17 6.39 -8.93
CA VAL A 27 0.02 6.18 -7.48
C VAL A 27 -1.46 6.06 -7.12
N THR A 28 -2.32 6.95 -7.64
CA THR A 28 -3.77 6.90 -7.43
C THR A 28 -4.37 5.59 -7.95
N ASP A 29 -4.02 5.19 -9.17
CA ASP A 29 -4.49 3.93 -9.77
C ASP A 29 -4.07 2.71 -8.90
N TYR A 30 -2.84 2.72 -8.38
CA TYR A 30 -2.36 1.63 -7.54
C TYR A 30 -3.04 1.59 -6.17
N LEU A 31 -3.24 2.74 -5.55
CA LEU A 31 -3.95 2.84 -4.28
C LEU A 31 -5.40 2.37 -4.42
N GLU A 32 -6.08 2.74 -5.51
CA GLU A 32 -7.44 2.27 -5.80
C GLU A 32 -7.47 0.75 -5.98
N TYR A 33 -6.51 0.19 -6.73
CA TYR A 33 -6.35 -1.26 -6.86
C TYR A 33 -6.17 -1.95 -5.49
N LEU A 34 -5.30 -1.42 -4.63
CA LEU A 34 -5.05 -1.98 -3.30
C LEU A 34 -6.26 -1.85 -2.37
N LYS A 35 -6.98 -0.72 -2.44
CA LYS A 35 -8.22 -0.52 -1.69
C LYS A 35 -9.27 -1.56 -2.11
N LYS A 36 -9.45 -1.81 -3.40
CA LYS A 36 -10.34 -2.88 -3.91
C LYS A 36 -9.90 -4.27 -3.43
N LYS A 37 -8.60 -4.59 -3.49
CA LYS A 37 -8.06 -5.88 -3.01
C LYS A 37 -8.22 -6.11 -1.52
N ASN A 38 -8.23 -5.04 -0.73
CA ASN A 38 -8.44 -5.06 0.71
C ASN A 38 -9.90 -4.73 1.10
N GLN A 39 -10.87 -4.91 0.19
CA GLN A 39 -12.30 -4.76 0.46
C GLN A 39 -12.67 -3.39 1.06
N GLY A 40 -11.99 -2.33 0.62
CA GLY A 40 -12.23 -0.98 1.10
C GLY A 40 -11.48 -0.60 2.37
N ASN A 41 -10.80 -1.54 3.05
CA ASN A 41 -10.04 -1.26 4.26
C ASN A 41 -8.80 -0.39 3.94
N GLU A 42 -8.85 0.87 4.36
CA GLU A 42 -7.82 1.86 4.05
C GLU A 42 -6.51 1.59 4.79
N ILE A 43 -6.56 1.04 6.00
CA ILE A 43 -5.37 0.69 6.78
C ILE A 43 -4.59 -0.42 6.06
N LEU A 44 -5.29 -1.48 5.65
CA LEU A 44 -4.68 -2.58 4.91
C LEU A 44 -4.18 -2.14 3.53
N ALA A 45 -4.89 -1.23 2.86
CA ALA A 45 -4.46 -0.66 1.58
C ALA A 45 -3.16 0.15 1.72
N THR A 46 -3.08 1.03 2.73
CA THR A 46 -1.89 1.81 3.04
C THR A 46 -0.70 0.91 3.39
N ALA A 47 -0.90 -0.09 4.25
CA ALA A 47 0.14 -1.06 4.57
C ALA A 47 0.59 -1.85 3.34
N SER A 48 -0.35 -2.24 2.47
CA SER A 48 -0.08 -2.98 1.22
C SER A 48 0.67 -2.14 0.20
N TYR A 49 0.54 -0.83 0.24
CA TYR A 49 1.27 0.07 -0.63
C TYR A 49 2.77 0.06 -0.30
N ASN A 50 3.13 0.04 0.98
CA ASN A 50 4.53 0.00 1.44
C ASN A 50 5.11 -1.43 1.40
N ALA A 51 4.43 -2.43 1.97
CA ALA A 51 4.97 -3.80 2.12
C ALA A 51 4.56 -4.78 1.00
N GLY A 52 3.55 -4.44 0.21
CA GLY A 52 2.94 -5.33 -0.78
C GLY A 52 1.79 -6.17 -0.23
N TYR A 53 0.72 -6.29 -1.03
CA TYR A 53 -0.54 -6.97 -0.66
C TYR A 53 -0.36 -8.40 -0.11
N HIS A 54 0.50 -9.21 -0.73
CA HIS A 54 0.68 -10.61 -0.31
C HIS A 54 1.31 -10.74 1.08
N ARG A 55 2.19 -9.79 1.47
CA ARG A 55 2.76 -9.76 2.83
C ARG A 55 1.70 -9.37 3.84
N ILE A 56 0.95 -8.31 3.56
CA ILE A 56 -0.16 -7.87 4.42
C ILE A 56 -1.15 -9.01 4.64
N LYS A 57 -1.57 -9.70 3.57
CA LYS A 57 -2.45 -10.86 3.68
C LYS A 57 -1.88 -11.96 4.57
N LYS A 58 -0.57 -12.20 4.55
CA LYS A 58 0.11 -13.19 5.39
C LYS A 58 0.21 -12.76 6.87
N TRP A 59 0.20 -11.46 7.15
CA TRP A 59 0.28 -10.91 8.50
C TRP A 59 -1.09 -10.66 9.12
N LEU A 60 -2.17 -10.91 8.38
CA LEU A 60 -3.51 -10.87 8.96
C LEU A 60 -3.66 -12.05 9.93
N PRO A 61 -4.16 -11.82 11.14
CA PRO A 61 -4.54 -12.89 12.04
C PRO A 61 -5.75 -13.65 11.50
N ASP A 62 -5.94 -14.88 11.99
CA ASP A 62 -7.09 -15.72 11.63
C ASP A 62 -8.41 -15.13 12.17
N GLU A 63 -8.35 -14.45 13.32
CA GLU A 63 -9.46 -13.73 13.94
C GLU A 63 -9.29 -12.22 13.83
N ALA A 64 -10.40 -11.49 13.68
CA ALA A 64 -10.35 -10.04 13.62
C ALA A 64 -9.89 -9.46 14.97
N ILE A 65 -8.89 -8.57 14.91
CA ILE A 65 -8.38 -7.83 16.06
C ILE A 65 -8.49 -6.32 15.80
N PRO A 66 -8.42 -5.48 16.85
CA PRO A 66 -8.35 -4.03 16.70
C PRO A 66 -7.23 -3.61 15.75
N ALA A 67 -7.49 -2.60 14.92
CA ALA A 67 -6.56 -2.18 13.88
C ALA A 67 -5.25 -1.64 14.46
N GLU A 68 -5.32 -0.92 15.57
CA GLU A 68 -4.17 -0.38 16.29
C GLU A 68 -3.25 -1.50 16.77
N LEU A 69 -3.84 -2.57 17.32
CA LEU A 69 -3.08 -3.74 17.75
C LEU A 69 -2.45 -4.45 16.55
N TRP A 70 -3.21 -4.65 15.47
CA TRP A 70 -2.68 -5.25 14.26
C TRP A 70 -1.49 -4.47 13.68
N ILE A 71 -1.56 -3.13 13.69
CA ILE A 71 -0.47 -2.26 13.23
C ILE A 71 0.81 -2.52 14.04
N GLU A 72 0.72 -2.65 15.36
CA GLU A 72 1.89 -2.97 16.20
C GLU A 72 2.48 -4.36 15.90
N LEU A 73 1.66 -5.31 15.46
CA LEU A 73 2.08 -6.67 15.11
C LEU A 73 2.70 -6.77 13.71
N ILE A 74 2.67 -5.70 12.90
CA ILE A 74 3.35 -5.68 11.59
C ILE A 74 4.85 -5.97 11.80
N PRO A 75 5.44 -7.01 11.16
CA PRO A 75 6.83 -7.39 11.40
C PRO A 75 7.84 -6.35 10.94
N TYR A 76 7.49 -5.54 9.94
CA TYR A 76 8.37 -4.51 9.39
C TYR A 76 8.14 -3.20 10.11
N LYS A 77 9.16 -2.76 10.87
CA LYS A 77 9.14 -1.47 11.56
C LYS A 77 8.85 -0.32 10.58
N GLU A 78 9.49 -0.31 9.42
CA GLU A 78 9.25 0.69 8.37
C GLU A 78 7.76 0.76 7.98
N THR A 79 7.12 -0.39 7.76
CA THR A 79 5.71 -0.45 7.38
C THR A 79 4.79 0.01 8.51
N ARG A 80 5.12 -0.36 9.76
CA ARG A 80 4.38 0.11 10.94
C ARG A 80 4.44 1.63 11.05
N ASP A 81 5.64 2.20 10.99
CA ASP A 81 5.87 3.64 11.09
C ASP A 81 5.22 4.37 9.91
N TYR A 82 5.28 3.79 8.69
CA TYR A 82 4.63 4.33 7.50
C TYR A 82 3.11 4.44 7.69
N VAL A 83 2.45 3.37 8.14
CA VAL A 83 1.00 3.38 8.38
C VAL A 83 0.64 4.40 9.44
N LYS A 84 1.36 4.41 10.58
CA LYS A 84 1.14 5.40 11.65
C LYS A 84 1.26 6.84 11.14
N ASN A 85 2.30 7.14 10.37
CA ASN A 85 2.52 8.46 9.81
C ASN A 85 1.37 8.87 8.88
N VAL A 86 0.95 8.00 7.95
CA VAL A 86 -0.14 8.33 7.02
C VAL A 86 -1.45 8.66 7.75
N PHE A 87 -1.75 7.97 8.85
CA PHE A 87 -2.96 8.21 9.63
C PHE A 87 -2.80 9.29 10.71
N ALA A 88 -1.57 9.67 11.08
CA ALA A 88 -1.31 10.80 11.98
C ALA A 88 -1.46 12.17 11.30
N TYR A 89 -1.22 12.25 9.98
CA TYR A 89 -1.33 13.48 9.19
C TYR A 89 -2.67 13.61 8.45
N ARG A 90 -3.72 12.94 8.93
CA ARG A 90 -5.09 13.02 8.38
C ARG A 90 -5.95 14.04 9.09
#